data_AF-A0A9C9UCH0-F1
#
_entry.id   AF-A0A9C9UCH0-F1
#
_cell.length_a   1.000
_cell.length_b   1.000
_cell.length_c   1.000
_cell.angle_alpha   90.00
_cell.angle_beta   90.00
_cell.angle_gamma   90.00
#
_symmetry.space_group_name_H-M   'P 1'
#
loop_
_entity.id
_entity.type
_entity.pdbx_description
1 polymer ?
#
loop_
_entity_poly.entity_id
_entity_poly.type
_entity_poly.pdbx_seq_one_letter_code
_entity_poly.pdbx_strand_id
1 'polypeptide(L)'
;MRSVEKTGLWLALMLAGVLAGCASMPGGESVVEPESQAAEGQSATGLESTVAEGESATPVEGDAAEALVETPAEARVSVPRSSTLALAEARGDIDAAMADVRMAEARGMPQAEAKARLQQAREAVEAGDATQARKLAGEAGTRVRAALNDRYAGMAQQRVALLRDEYSGKMSSTQRMRLDSAESALKAGKSE
;
A
#
# COMPACT_ATOMS: atom_id res chain seq x y z
N MET A 1 46.40 -18.05 2.15
CA MET A 1 44.98 -17.92 2.58
C MET A 1 44.51 -16.46 2.40
N ARG A 2 44.23 -15.98 1.17
CA ARG A 2 43.88 -14.56 0.89
C ARG A 2 42.79 -14.38 -0.20
N SER A 3 41.82 -15.29 -0.29
CA SER A 3 40.81 -15.25 -1.36
C SER A 3 39.35 -15.19 -0.90
N VAL A 4 39.07 -15.25 0.41
CA VAL A 4 37.69 -15.34 0.93
C VAL A 4 37.11 -13.97 1.30
N GLU A 5 37.94 -12.94 1.50
CA GLU A 5 37.46 -11.62 1.95
C GLU A 5 36.91 -10.73 0.81
N LYS A 6 37.23 -11.03 -0.45
CA LYS A 6 36.76 -10.23 -1.60
C LYS A 6 35.34 -10.57 -2.05
N THR A 7 34.87 -11.78 -1.78
CA THR A 7 33.54 -12.25 -2.20
C THR A 7 32.44 -11.70 -1.29
N GLY A 8 32.70 -11.53 0.01
CA GLY A 8 31.72 -10.93 0.94
C GLY A 8 31.42 -9.46 0.63
N LEU A 9 32.43 -8.70 0.19
CA LEU A 9 32.27 -7.28 -0.17
C LEU A 9 31.44 -7.09 -1.46
N TRP A 10 31.57 -8.01 -2.41
CA TRP A 10 30.78 -8.00 -3.66
C TRP A 10 29.32 -8.36 -3.42
N LEU A 11 29.06 -9.34 -2.56
CA LEU A 11 27.70 -9.74 -2.21
C LEU A 11 26.96 -8.61 -1.46
N ALA A 12 27.65 -7.93 -0.55
CA ALA A 12 27.11 -6.77 0.16
C ALA A 12 26.81 -5.59 -0.78
N LEU A 13 27.62 -5.36 -1.82
CA LEU A 13 27.40 -4.29 -2.80
C LEU A 13 26.22 -4.59 -3.74
N MET A 14 26.04 -5.85 -4.13
CA MET A 14 24.91 -6.28 -4.97
C MET A 14 23.57 -6.18 -4.22
N LEU A 15 23.54 -6.56 -2.94
CA LEU A 15 22.33 -6.45 -2.10
C LEU A 15 21.90 -5.00 -1.84
N ALA A 16 22.85 -4.06 -1.80
CA ALA A 16 22.53 -2.63 -1.68
C ALA A 16 21.94 -2.04 -2.97
N GLY A 17 22.32 -2.57 -4.16
CA GLY A 17 21.78 -2.11 -5.45
C GLY A 17 20.34 -2.57 -5.71
N VAL A 18 19.97 -3.77 -5.25
CA VAL A 18 18.60 -4.30 -5.44
C VAL A 18 17.56 -3.55 -4.61
N LEU A 19 17.91 -3.06 -3.42
CA LEU A 19 17.00 -2.29 -2.57
C LEU A 19 16.78 -0.84 -3.04
N ALA A 20 17.67 -0.30 -3.88
CA ALA A 20 17.50 1.04 -4.48
C ALA A 20 16.65 1.02 -5.77
N GLY A 21 16.37 -0.16 -6.34
CA GLY A 21 15.67 -0.31 -7.63
C GLY A 21 14.15 -0.39 -7.59
N CYS A 22 13.52 -0.41 -6.41
CA CYS A 22 12.06 -0.51 -6.29
C CYS A 22 11.33 0.84 -6.16
N ALA A 23 12.02 1.96 -6.37
CA ALA A 23 11.47 3.30 -6.24
C ALA A 23 11.69 4.14 -7.50
N SER A 24 11.31 3.63 -8.69
CA SER A 24 10.99 4.49 -9.84
C SER A 24 10.41 3.65 -10.99
N MET A 25 9.10 3.74 -11.23
CA MET A 25 8.56 3.89 -12.58
C MET A 25 7.24 4.67 -12.52
N PRO A 26 7.16 5.83 -13.20
CA PRO A 26 5.92 6.57 -13.45
C PRO A 26 5.21 6.06 -14.73
N GLY A 27 3.92 6.35 -14.85
CA GLY A 27 3.09 5.96 -16.00
C GLY A 27 3.21 6.87 -17.24
N GLY A 28 2.49 6.46 -18.30
CA GLY A 28 2.30 7.13 -19.60
C GLY A 28 3.06 6.43 -20.74
N GLU A 29 2.60 6.28 -21.99
CA GLU A 29 1.38 6.59 -22.74
C GLU A 29 1.61 5.99 -24.17
N SER A 30 0.53 5.50 -24.78
CA SER A 30 0.21 5.36 -26.22
C SER A 30 1.27 5.42 -27.36
N VAL A 31 1.06 4.55 -28.38
CA VAL A 31 1.13 4.72 -29.87
C VAL A 31 1.64 3.40 -30.51
N VAL A 32 0.80 2.52 -31.11
CA VAL A 32 0.22 2.51 -32.49
C VAL A 32 1.33 2.10 -33.51
N GLU A 33 1.28 1.04 -34.35
CA GLU A 33 0.17 0.38 -35.09
C GLU A 33 0.68 -0.90 -35.90
N PRO A 34 0.04 -1.41 -36.99
CA PRO A 34 -0.85 -2.60 -37.05
C PRO A 34 -0.40 -3.73 -38.01
N GLU A 35 -1.02 -4.92 -37.94
CA GLU A 35 -1.45 -5.73 -39.10
C GLU A 35 -2.69 -6.54 -38.66
N SER A 36 -3.90 -6.12 -39.04
CA SER A 36 -4.63 -6.53 -40.24
C SER A 36 -4.87 -8.05 -40.35
N GLN A 37 -6.04 -8.49 -39.89
CA GLN A 37 -6.85 -9.40 -40.70
C GLN A 37 -8.34 -9.18 -40.40
N ALA A 38 -9.06 -8.90 -41.48
CA ALA A 38 -10.44 -8.47 -41.54
C ALA A 38 -11.43 -9.65 -41.53
N ALA A 39 -12.61 -9.41 -40.95
CA ALA A 39 -13.92 -9.90 -41.42
C ALA A 39 -14.97 -9.16 -40.55
N GLU A 40 -15.46 -8.02 -41.01
CA GLU A 40 -16.76 -7.88 -41.70
C GLU A 40 -17.95 -8.40 -40.86
N GLY A 41 -18.85 -7.47 -40.47
CA GLY A 41 -20.15 -7.83 -39.93
C GLY A 41 -20.83 -6.69 -39.20
N GLN A 42 -21.77 -6.05 -39.88
CA GLN A 42 -22.46 -4.80 -39.52
C GLN A 42 -23.45 -4.91 -38.34
N SER A 43 -23.77 -3.72 -37.82
CA SER A 43 -24.79 -3.35 -36.84
C SER A 43 -26.19 -3.96 -37.04
N ALA A 44 -26.89 -4.24 -35.94
CA ALA A 44 -28.36 -4.24 -35.91
C ALA A 44 -28.90 -3.82 -34.53
N THR A 45 -29.56 -2.67 -34.51
CA THR A 45 -30.63 -2.30 -33.58
C THR A 45 -31.89 -3.17 -33.82
N GLY A 46 -32.59 -3.54 -32.75
CA GLY A 46 -33.93 -4.16 -32.72
C GLY A 46 -34.10 -4.95 -31.41
N LEU A 47 -34.88 -4.55 -30.39
CA LEU A 47 -36.35 -4.39 -30.35
C LEU A 47 -37.05 -5.47 -31.21
N GLU A 48 -37.45 -6.59 -30.61
CA GLU A 48 -38.77 -6.81 -29.98
C GLU A 48 -38.95 -8.28 -29.53
N SER A 49 -40.02 -8.48 -28.74
CA SER A 49 -40.81 -9.71 -28.54
C SER A 49 -40.56 -10.44 -27.20
N THR A 50 -41.26 -10.10 -26.10
CA THR A 50 -42.63 -10.55 -25.65
C THR A 50 -42.65 -12.02 -25.21
N VAL A 51 -43.28 -12.53 -24.14
CA VAL A 51 -44.34 -12.17 -23.16
C VAL A 51 -44.28 -13.34 -22.13
N ALA A 52 -44.55 -13.27 -20.82
CA ALA A 52 -45.78 -12.95 -20.08
C ALA A 52 -45.42 -12.96 -18.57
N GLU A 53 -45.80 -11.98 -17.75
CA GLU A 53 -47.09 -11.76 -17.06
C GLU A 53 -47.05 -12.16 -15.57
N GLY A 54 -47.64 -11.26 -14.76
CA GLY A 54 -48.05 -11.46 -13.37
C GLY A 54 -47.27 -10.57 -12.38
N GLU A 55 -47.83 -9.59 -11.67
CA GLU A 55 -49.16 -9.00 -11.61
C GLU A 55 -48.98 -7.70 -10.79
N SER A 56 -49.47 -6.57 -11.29
CA SER A 56 -49.48 -5.28 -10.59
C SER A 56 -50.87 -5.04 -10.03
N ALA A 57 -50.97 -4.73 -8.74
CA ALA A 57 -52.14 -4.10 -8.13
C ALA A 57 -51.75 -2.71 -7.60
N THR A 58 -52.37 -1.68 -8.17
CA THR A 58 -52.29 -0.25 -7.79
C THR A 58 -53.33 0.08 -6.70
N PRO A 59 -53.25 1.28 -6.06
CA PRO A 59 -53.62 1.50 -4.66
C PRO A 59 -55.09 1.90 -4.48
N VAL A 60 -55.60 1.70 -3.26
CA VAL A 60 -56.90 2.22 -2.82
C VAL A 60 -56.67 3.26 -1.72
N GLU A 61 -57.19 4.48 -1.92
CA GLU A 61 -57.27 5.53 -0.91
C GLU A 61 -58.20 5.12 0.23
N GLY A 62 -57.77 5.41 1.46
CA GLY A 62 -58.57 5.26 2.68
C GLY A 62 -58.05 6.23 3.74
N ASP A 63 -58.70 7.38 3.83
CA ASP A 63 -58.55 8.40 4.86
C ASP A 63 -59.11 7.88 6.20
N ALA A 64 -58.27 7.81 7.23
CA ALA A 64 -58.67 7.82 8.64
C ALA A 64 -57.44 8.13 9.51
N ALA A 65 -57.45 9.33 10.08
CA ALA A 65 -56.52 9.79 11.09
C ALA A 65 -56.50 8.88 12.33
N GLU A 66 -55.31 8.43 12.74
CA GLU A 66 -55.00 8.31 14.15
C GLU A 66 -53.51 8.63 14.37
N ALA A 67 -53.30 9.66 15.18
CA ALA A 67 -52.01 10.17 15.57
C ALA A 67 -51.23 9.11 16.36
N LEU A 68 -50.23 8.50 15.72
CA LEU A 68 -49.14 7.85 16.42
C LEU A 68 -47.93 8.76 16.35
N VAL A 69 -47.62 9.33 17.50
CA VAL A 69 -46.44 10.13 17.81
C VAL A 69 -45.21 9.47 17.20
N GLU A 70 -44.73 10.02 16.08
CA GLU A 70 -43.43 9.67 15.52
C GLU A 70 -42.36 10.18 16.50
N THR A 71 -41.84 9.27 17.32
CA THR A 71 -40.48 9.44 17.86
C THR A 71 -39.55 9.72 16.68
N PRO A 72 -38.73 10.78 16.70
CA PRO A 72 -37.81 11.02 15.61
C PRO A 72 -36.83 9.85 15.59
N ALA A 73 -37.01 8.96 14.61
CA ALA A 73 -36.02 7.96 14.30
C ALA A 73 -34.75 8.74 13.97
N GLU A 74 -33.78 8.71 14.88
CA GLU A 74 -32.43 9.14 14.57
C GLU A 74 -32.06 8.47 13.25
N ALA A 75 -31.94 9.29 12.20
CA ALA A 75 -31.50 8.86 10.90
C ALA A 75 -30.09 8.29 11.12
N ARG A 76 -30.00 6.99 11.38
CA ARG A 76 -28.77 6.23 11.31
C ARG A 76 -28.34 6.39 9.86
N VAL A 77 -27.42 7.32 9.63
CA VAL A 77 -26.71 7.44 8.36
C VAL A 77 -26.07 6.08 8.15
N SER A 78 -26.75 5.23 7.38
CA SER A 78 -26.23 3.93 7.02
C SER A 78 -25.08 4.22 6.06
N VAL A 79 -23.85 4.18 6.58
CA VAL A 79 -22.67 4.20 5.72
C VAL A 79 -22.87 3.06 4.72
N PRO A 80 -22.86 3.34 3.40
CA PRO A 80 -23.07 2.31 2.40
C PRO A 80 -22.01 1.22 2.62
N ARG A 81 -22.49 -0.01 2.84
CA ARG A 81 -21.59 -1.14 3.10
C ARG A 81 -20.74 -1.40 1.87
N SER A 82 -19.44 -1.55 2.10
CA SER A 82 -18.47 -1.90 1.06
C SER A 82 -18.74 -3.31 0.52
N SER A 83 -18.34 -3.56 -0.72
CA SER A 83 -18.45 -4.90 -1.30
C SER A 83 -17.59 -5.91 -0.53
N THR A 84 -17.94 -7.19 -0.64
CA THR A 84 -17.19 -8.30 -0.02
C THR A 84 -15.74 -8.36 -0.50
N LEU A 85 -15.51 -8.10 -1.80
CA LEU A 85 -14.17 -7.99 -2.38
C LEU A 85 -13.38 -6.83 -1.75
N ALA A 86 -14.01 -5.66 -1.61
CA ALA A 86 -13.34 -4.50 -1.05
C ALA A 86 -12.91 -4.71 0.42
N LEU A 87 -13.74 -5.42 1.20
CA LEU A 87 -13.43 -5.82 2.57
C LEU A 87 -12.32 -6.88 2.63
N ALA A 88 -12.27 -7.82 1.69
CA ALA A 88 -11.22 -8.82 1.61
C ALA A 88 -9.84 -8.18 1.32
N GLU A 89 -9.79 -7.24 0.38
CA GLU A 89 -8.59 -6.45 0.09
C GLU A 89 -8.14 -5.65 1.32
N ALA A 90 -9.07 -4.98 2.02
CA ALA A 90 -8.75 -4.23 3.22
C ALA A 90 -8.17 -5.11 4.35
N ARG A 91 -8.65 -6.36 4.49
CA ARG A 91 -8.06 -7.33 5.41
C ARG A 91 -6.63 -7.71 5.01
N GLY A 92 -6.38 -7.91 3.72
CA GLY A 92 -5.03 -8.16 3.19
C GLY A 92 -4.07 -7.01 3.51
N ASP A 93 -4.51 -5.76 3.35
CA ASP A 93 -3.71 -4.57 3.68
C ASP A 93 -3.40 -4.49 5.18
N ILE A 94 -4.37 -4.81 6.03
CA ILE A 94 -4.18 -4.88 7.50
C ILE A 94 -3.15 -5.95 7.86
N ASP A 95 -3.21 -7.13 7.23
CA ASP A 95 -2.28 -8.22 7.50
C ASP A 95 -0.86 -7.89 7.05
N ALA A 96 -0.71 -7.23 5.90
CA ALA A 96 0.58 -6.73 5.42
C ALA A 96 1.18 -5.70 6.39
N ALA A 97 0.38 -4.72 6.84
CA ALA A 97 0.83 -3.73 7.81
C ALA A 97 1.16 -4.35 9.19
N MET A 98 0.42 -5.37 9.62
CA MET A 98 0.75 -6.13 10.82
C MET A 98 2.07 -6.92 10.69
N ALA A 99 2.41 -7.41 9.50
CA ALA A 99 3.71 -8.03 9.25
C ALA A 99 4.86 -7.02 9.40
N ASP A 100 4.68 -5.80 8.89
CA ASP A 100 5.64 -4.69 9.08
C ASP A 100 5.83 -4.36 10.57
N VAL A 101 4.72 -4.29 11.33
CA VAL A 101 4.76 -4.08 12.79
C VAL A 101 5.56 -5.18 13.48
N ARG A 102 5.29 -6.45 13.18
CA ARG A 102 6.04 -7.58 13.76
C ARG A 102 7.52 -7.50 13.39
N MET A 103 7.85 -7.07 12.17
CA MET A 103 9.21 -6.88 11.71
C MET A 103 9.93 -5.79 12.53
N ALA A 104 9.28 -4.66 12.79
CA ALA A 104 9.80 -3.59 13.64
C ALA A 104 9.99 -4.04 15.09
N GLU A 105 9.03 -4.77 15.65
CA GLU A 105 9.10 -5.26 17.04
C GLU A 105 10.19 -6.30 17.24
N ALA A 106 10.41 -7.20 16.26
CA ALA A 106 11.53 -8.14 16.28
C ALA A 106 12.90 -7.44 16.33
N ARG A 107 12.96 -6.15 15.97
CA ARG A 107 14.15 -5.31 16.06
C ARG A 107 14.20 -4.49 17.35
N GLY A 108 13.24 -4.65 18.25
CA GLY A 108 13.14 -3.86 19.48
C GLY A 108 12.58 -2.45 19.24
N MET A 109 11.78 -2.24 18.19
CA MET A 109 11.07 -0.98 17.95
C MET A 109 9.60 -1.16 18.33
N PRO A 110 9.14 -0.66 19.48
CA PRO A 110 7.75 -0.78 19.88
C PRO A 110 6.84 0.05 18.95
N GLN A 111 5.74 -0.55 18.51
CA GLN A 111 4.81 0.05 17.53
C GLN A 111 3.37 0.12 18.08
N ALA A 112 3.22 0.61 19.32
CA ALA A 112 1.93 0.64 20.03
C ALA A 112 0.86 1.46 19.27
N GLU A 113 1.23 2.62 18.73
CA GLU A 113 0.32 3.48 17.97
C GLU A 113 -0.11 2.83 16.64
N ALA A 114 0.82 2.18 15.92
CA ALA A 114 0.51 1.47 14.68
C ALA A 114 -0.41 0.27 14.95
N LYS A 115 -0.18 -0.47 16.04
CA LYS A 115 -1.06 -1.56 16.49
C LYS A 115 -2.47 -1.06 16.81
N ALA A 116 -2.59 0.06 17.53
CA ALA A 116 -3.88 0.66 17.84
C ALA A 116 -4.64 1.08 16.56
N ARG A 117 -3.95 1.70 15.60
CA ARG A 117 -4.56 2.04 14.30
C ARG A 117 -4.98 0.81 13.49
N LEU A 118 -4.20 -0.27 13.53
CA LEU A 118 -4.56 -1.52 12.86
C LEU A 118 -5.74 -2.23 13.54
N GLN A 119 -5.91 -2.04 14.85
CA GLN A 119 -7.10 -2.50 15.55
C GLN A 119 -8.35 -1.70 15.11
N GLN A 120 -8.26 -0.37 15.02
CA GLN A 120 -9.33 0.47 14.46
C GLN A 120 -9.65 0.11 13.01
N ALA A 121 -8.63 -0.27 12.21
CA ALA A 121 -8.84 -0.73 10.84
C ALA A 121 -9.66 -2.02 10.78
N ARG A 122 -9.47 -2.94 11.74
CA ARG A 122 -10.28 -4.17 11.84
C ARG A 122 -11.71 -3.87 12.23
N GLU A 123 -11.93 -2.95 13.17
CA GLU A 123 -13.26 -2.48 13.56
C GLU A 123 -13.99 -1.83 12.37
N ALA A 124 -13.27 -1.07 11.53
CA ALA A 124 -13.83 -0.53 10.29
C ALA A 124 -14.24 -1.62 9.29
N VAL A 125 -13.46 -2.71 9.18
CA VAL A 125 -13.85 -3.88 8.37
C VAL A 125 -15.11 -4.55 8.93
N GLU A 126 -15.24 -4.68 10.24
CA GLU A 126 -16.44 -5.23 10.89
C GLU A 126 -17.67 -4.34 10.70
N ALA A 127 -17.47 -3.02 10.68
CA ALA A 127 -18.51 -2.04 10.35
C ALA A 127 -18.90 -2.04 8.85
N GLY A 128 -18.10 -2.68 7.98
CA GLY A 128 -18.33 -2.72 6.54
C GLY A 128 -17.75 -1.52 5.79
N ASP A 129 -16.83 -0.77 6.39
CA ASP A 129 -16.13 0.36 5.77
C ASP A 129 -14.71 -0.04 5.35
N ALA A 130 -14.58 -0.50 4.10
CA ALA A 130 -13.29 -0.87 3.52
C ALA A 130 -12.38 0.36 3.30
N THR A 131 -12.95 1.54 3.04
CA THR A 131 -12.19 2.76 2.74
C THR A 131 -11.46 3.24 3.99
N GLN A 132 -12.17 3.32 5.11
CA GLN A 132 -11.58 3.68 6.40
C GLN A 132 -10.55 2.64 6.84
N ALA A 133 -10.85 1.34 6.67
CA ALA A 133 -9.92 0.27 7.00
C ALA A 133 -8.59 0.40 6.23
N ARG A 134 -8.64 0.58 4.90
CA ARG A 134 -7.44 0.75 4.07
C ARG A 134 -6.65 2.01 4.42
N LYS A 135 -7.36 3.13 4.69
CA LYS A 135 -6.70 4.37 5.11
C LYS A 135 -5.90 4.16 6.39
N LEU A 136 -6.52 3.59 7.42
CA LEU A 136 -5.87 3.32 8.70
C LEU A 136 -4.72 2.32 8.56
N ALA A 137 -4.90 1.26 7.77
CA ALA A 137 -3.85 0.28 7.51
C ALA A 137 -2.66 0.87 6.74
N GLY A 138 -2.94 1.64 5.69
CA GLY A 138 -1.93 2.34 4.89
C GLY A 138 -1.13 3.33 5.73
N GLU A 139 -1.80 4.16 6.53
CA GLU A 139 -1.16 5.10 7.44
C GLU A 139 -0.32 4.45 8.54
N ALA A 140 -0.75 3.28 9.05
CA ALA A 140 0.05 2.51 10.01
C ALA A 140 1.28 1.91 9.32
N GLY A 141 1.09 1.28 8.17
CA GLY A 141 2.17 0.65 7.39
C GLY A 141 3.23 1.65 6.94
N THR A 142 2.84 2.82 6.44
CA THR A 142 3.80 3.86 6.03
C THR A 142 4.63 4.37 7.19
N ARG A 143 4.02 4.63 8.36
CA ARG A 143 4.76 5.04 9.57
C ARG A 143 5.75 3.98 10.03
N VAL A 144 5.35 2.71 10.05
CA VAL A 144 6.24 1.61 10.46
C VAL A 144 7.40 1.44 9.48
N ARG A 145 7.13 1.49 8.17
CA ARG A 145 8.16 1.40 7.13
C ARG A 145 9.12 2.60 7.17
N ALA A 146 8.62 3.80 7.41
CA ALA A 146 9.46 4.98 7.61
C ALA A 146 10.41 4.78 8.80
N ALA A 147 9.89 4.36 9.96
CA ALA A 147 10.71 4.09 11.15
C ALA A 147 11.77 3.01 10.89
N LEU A 148 11.42 1.93 10.19
CA LEU A 148 12.37 0.89 9.78
C LEU A 148 13.47 1.45 8.88
N ASN A 149 13.09 2.22 7.86
CA ASN A 149 14.03 2.85 6.92
C ASN A 149 15.00 3.78 7.65
N ASP A 150 14.51 4.62 8.57
CA ASP A 150 15.35 5.51 9.37
C ASP A 150 16.39 4.76 10.19
N ARG A 151 15.97 3.65 10.81
CA ARG A 151 16.89 2.80 11.57
C ARG A 151 17.97 2.20 10.67
N TYR A 152 17.61 1.68 9.50
CA TYR A 152 18.58 1.13 8.56
C TYR A 152 19.51 2.20 7.99
N ALA A 153 18.98 3.39 7.69
CA ALA A 153 19.77 4.53 7.25
C ALA A 153 20.79 4.93 8.32
N GLY A 154 20.38 4.97 9.60
CA GLY A 154 21.27 5.24 10.73
C GLY A 154 22.41 4.21 10.85
N MET A 155 22.10 2.92 10.73
CA MET A 155 23.13 1.86 10.75
C MET A 155 24.07 1.94 9.55
N ALA A 156 23.55 2.27 8.35
CA ALA A 156 24.36 2.47 7.17
C ALA A 156 25.32 3.66 7.33
N GLN A 157 24.85 4.77 7.91
CA GLN A 157 25.69 5.94 8.22
C GLN A 157 26.79 5.61 9.22
N GLN A 158 26.46 4.88 10.30
CA GLN A 158 27.46 4.42 11.26
C GLN A 158 28.51 3.52 10.60
N ARG A 159 28.10 2.62 9.69
CA ARG A 159 29.03 1.76 8.97
C ARG A 159 29.94 2.53 8.04
N VAL A 160 29.43 3.54 7.34
CA VAL A 160 30.23 4.44 6.50
C VAL A 160 31.26 5.20 7.33
N ALA A 161 30.87 5.72 8.50
CA ALA A 161 31.78 6.41 9.42
C ALA A 161 32.92 5.49 9.88
N LEU A 162 32.59 4.27 10.36
CA LEU A 162 33.59 3.28 10.76
C LEU A 162 34.56 2.93 9.63
N LEU A 163 34.05 2.72 8.40
CA LEU A 163 34.90 2.43 7.24
C LEU A 163 35.83 3.60 6.88
N ARG A 164 35.38 4.84 7.07
CA ARG A 164 36.21 6.02 6.84
C ARG A 164 37.32 6.12 7.88
N ASP A 165 37.01 5.85 9.14
CA ASP A 165 37.98 5.93 10.25
C ASP A 165 39.01 4.79 10.18
N GLU A 166 38.57 3.54 10.01
CA GLU A 166 39.46 2.35 9.99
C GLU A 166 40.40 2.32 8.77
N TYR A 167 39.94 2.82 7.62
CA TYR A 167 40.67 2.75 6.35
C TYR A 167 41.13 4.12 5.85
N SER A 168 41.06 5.15 6.70
CA SER A 168 41.68 6.46 6.50
C SER A 168 43.16 6.27 6.10
N GLY A 169 43.49 6.61 4.85
CA GLY A 169 44.84 6.46 4.28
C GLY A 169 45.17 5.11 3.62
N LYS A 170 44.35 4.06 3.80
CA LYS A 170 44.50 2.76 3.11
C LYS A 170 43.52 2.56 1.95
N MET A 171 42.49 3.40 1.84
CA MET A 171 41.53 3.33 0.75
C MET A 171 42.09 3.84 -0.58
N SER A 172 41.88 3.07 -1.63
CA SER A 172 42.10 3.53 -3.01
C SER A 172 41.18 4.71 -3.35
N SER A 173 41.53 5.48 -4.38
CA SER A 173 40.69 6.60 -4.87
C SER A 173 39.29 6.11 -5.28
N THR A 174 39.18 4.95 -5.92
CA THR A 174 37.91 4.34 -6.29
C THR A 174 37.06 3.93 -5.08
N GLN A 175 37.70 3.42 -4.02
CA GLN A 175 36.98 3.07 -2.77
C GLN A 175 36.43 4.30 -2.07
N ARG A 176 37.23 5.38 -1.98
CA ARG A 176 36.78 6.67 -1.45
C ARG A 176 35.59 7.22 -2.23
N MET A 177 35.69 7.27 -3.55
CA MET A 177 34.60 7.74 -4.41
C MET A 177 33.29 6.95 -4.21
N ARG A 178 33.37 5.62 -4.10
CA ARG A 178 32.18 4.79 -3.82
C ARG A 178 31.59 5.05 -2.45
N LEU A 179 32.44 5.27 -1.45
CA LEU A 179 32.01 5.60 -0.09
C LEU A 179 31.32 6.99 -0.06
N ASP A 180 31.90 7.98 -0.74
CA ASP A 180 31.33 9.34 -0.85
C ASP A 180 30.00 9.34 -1.60
N SER A 181 29.88 8.52 -2.65
CA SER A 181 28.63 8.31 -3.39
C SER A 181 27.56 7.63 -2.52
N ALA A 182 27.93 6.59 -1.76
CA ALA A 182 27.02 5.93 -0.82
C ALA A 182 26.55 6.88 0.29
N GLU A 183 27.45 7.70 0.83
CA GLU A 183 27.11 8.72 1.83
C GLU A 183 26.15 9.78 1.25
N SER A 184 26.40 10.23 0.03
CA SER A 184 25.55 11.19 -0.67
C SER A 184 24.15 10.61 -0.93
N ALA A 185 24.06 9.34 -1.35
CA ALA A 185 22.79 8.65 -1.53
C ALA A 185 22.01 8.50 -0.20
N LEU A 186 22.71 8.16 0.89
CA LEU A 186 22.10 8.09 2.22
C LEU A 186 21.62 9.46 2.74
N LYS A 187 22.27 10.56 2.36
CA LYS A 187 21.83 11.92 2.68
C LYS A 187 20.64 12.34 1.83
N ALA A 188 20.66 12.05 0.54
CA ALA A 188 19.55 12.37 -0.37
C ALA A 188 18.27 11.58 -0.04
N GLY A 189 18.40 10.39 0.54
CA GLY A 189 17.26 9.57 0.99
C GLY A 189 16.63 10.00 2.33
N LYS A 190 17.19 10.99 3.03
CA LYS A 190 16.54 11.58 4.21
C LYS A 190 15.62 12.71 3.74
N SER A 191 14.31 12.51 3.91
CA SER A 191 13.34 13.60 3.80
C SER A 191 13.55 14.59 4.95
N GLU A 192 13.66 15.88 4.61
CA GLU A 192 13.79 17.02 5.55
C GLU A 192 12.66 17.10 6.57
#